data_AF-A0A6V6Y1F6-F1
#
_entry.id   AF-A0A6V6Y1F6-F1
#
_cell.length_a   1.000
_cell.length_b   1.000
_cell.length_c   1.000
_cell.angle_alpha   90.00
_cell.angle_beta   90.00
_cell.angle_gamma   90.00
#
_symmetry.space_group_name_H-M   'P 1'
#
loop_
_entity.id
_entity.type
_entity.pdbx_description
1 polymer ?
#
loop_
_entity_poly.entity_id
_entity_poly.type
_entity_poly.pdbx_seq_one_letter_code
_entity_poly.pdbx_strand_id
1 'polypeptide(L)'
;MLQQTQANTVIPYYERFMETFPTVEDLALGDEEVLLKLWQGLGYYRRARNIKKAAVLIHEKGMPKTFGGLKELPGIGDYTAAAIASIAYDEPVAAIDGNLLRIYSRLYCVDEVIDRSEGKNKIFALANEDISRERPGDFNQAMMDLGNKICTPDDPLCLLCPLREDCAALKEGRVEELPKKTPKKKQERLNYTLLLLDLEDSFLVEKRDRGLLHGMWGFPLLEGRLKVEDVQKYLTERDFIPSSVEHKGNYRHIFSHRIWNIDIIYAKLDALFAKENSGLWVERHKLEDYAIPSAFRPALEVIDGLD
;
A
#
# COMPACT_ATOMS: atom_id res chain seq x y z
N MET A 1 6.65 6.39 3.11
CA MET A 1 5.34 6.52 2.39
C MET A 1 5.44 6.30 0.87
N LEU A 2 6.53 6.68 0.19
CA LEU A 2 6.68 6.56 -1.27
C LEU A 2 6.77 5.12 -1.84
N GLN A 3 6.89 4.09 -0.99
CA GLN A 3 6.92 2.70 -1.46
C GLN A 3 5.62 2.33 -2.19
N GLN A 4 5.65 2.22 -3.53
CA GLN A 4 4.46 1.94 -4.36
C GLN A 4 3.36 3.01 -4.23
N THR A 5 3.73 4.27 -3.97
CA THR A 5 2.78 5.40 -3.91
C THR A 5 3.42 6.62 -4.57
N GLN A 6 2.68 7.32 -5.43
CA GLN A 6 3.19 8.50 -6.14
C GLN A 6 3.44 9.67 -5.18
N ALA A 7 4.44 10.50 -5.48
CA ALA A 7 4.83 11.63 -4.63
C ALA A 7 3.67 12.60 -4.36
N ASN A 8 2.94 13.02 -5.39
CA ASN A 8 1.79 13.93 -5.25
C ASN A 8 0.71 13.38 -4.32
N THR A 9 0.50 12.06 -4.29
CA THR A 9 -0.42 11.43 -3.34
C THR A 9 0.15 11.46 -1.92
N VAL A 10 1.47 11.32 -1.75
CA VAL A 10 2.12 11.23 -0.43
C VAL A 10 2.23 12.57 0.27
N ILE A 11 2.44 13.68 -0.45
CA ILE A 11 2.70 15.02 0.14
C ILE A 11 1.70 15.36 1.28
N PRO A 12 0.37 15.40 1.05
CA PRO A 12 -0.56 15.81 2.10
C PRO A 12 -0.64 14.81 3.26
N TYR A 13 -0.29 13.54 3.04
CA TYR A 13 -0.22 12.55 4.10
C TYR A 13 1.03 12.70 4.95
N TYR A 14 2.16 12.99 4.30
CA TYR A 14 3.41 13.23 4.98
C TYR A 14 3.33 14.46 5.88
N GLU A 15 2.72 15.55 5.40
CA GLU A 15 2.51 16.77 6.18
C GLU A 15 1.70 16.49 7.46
N ARG A 16 0.49 15.93 7.35
CA ARG A 16 -0.33 15.58 8.52
C ARG A 16 0.34 14.57 9.46
N PHE A 17 1.09 13.63 8.90
CA PHE A 17 1.83 12.64 9.68
C PHE A 17 2.94 13.29 10.49
N MET A 18 3.72 14.21 9.90
CA MET A 18 4.78 14.93 10.60
C MET A 18 4.24 15.95 11.60
N GLU A 19 3.05 16.53 11.36
CA GLU A 19 2.35 17.35 12.35
C GLU A 19 1.94 16.55 13.58
N THR A 20 1.49 15.30 13.39
CA THR A 20 1.01 14.44 14.50
C THR A 20 2.14 13.68 15.20
N PHE A 21 3.14 13.22 14.44
CA PHE A 21 4.31 12.50 14.95
C PHE A 21 5.61 13.18 14.47
N PRO A 22 6.00 14.31 15.07
CA PRO A 22 7.20 15.05 14.66
C PRO A 22 8.51 14.29 14.86
N THR A 23 8.57 13.45 15.90
CA THR A 23 9.77 12.67 16.26
C THR A 23 9.53 11.16 16.19
N VAL A 24 10.62 10.39 16.21
CA VAL A 24 10.53 8.92 16.23
C VAL A 24 9.91 8.44 17.55
N GLU A 25 10.18 9.16 18.63
CA GLU A 25 9.62 8.94 19.96
C GLU A 25 8.10 9.11 19.98
N ASP A 26 7.58 10.18 19.35
CA ASP A 26 6.14 10.42 19.24
C ASP A 26 5.43 9.28 18.50
N LEU A 27 6.04 8.77 17.43
CA LEU A 27 5.51 7.62 16.69
C LEU A 27 5.58 6.31 17.48
N ALA A 28 6.65 6.12 18.25
CA ALA A 28 6.86 4.93 19.06
C ALA A 28 5.81 4.83 20.18
N LEU A 29 5.55 5.96 20.86
CA LEU A 29 4.64 6.05 22.01
C LEU A 29 3.17 6.34 21.63
N GLY A 30 2.93 6.86 20.42
CA GLY A 30 1.60 7.24 19.96
C GLY A 30 0.64 6.05 19.79
N ASP A 31 -0.65 6.32 19.64
CA ASP A 31 -1.68 5.28 19.45
C ASP A 31 -1.60 4.63 18.04
N GLU A 32 -1.80 3.31 17.95
CA GLU A 32 -1.87 2.62 16.66
C GLU A 32 -3.11 3.03 15.86
N GLU A 33 -4.24 3.31 16.51
CA GLU A 33 -5.47 3.71 15.81
C GLU A 33 -5.31 5.07 15.14
N VAL A 34 -4.69 6.04 15.83
CA VAL A 34 -4.33 7.34 15.24
C VAL A 34 -3.41 7.18 14.03
N LEU A 35 -2.39 6.32 14.14
CA LEU A 35 -1.50 6.01 13.03
C LEU A 35 -2.25 5.40 11.83
N LEU A 36 -3.11 4.40 12.06
CA LEU A 36 -3.88 3.76 11.00
C LEU A 36 -4.86 4.74 10.34
N LYS A 37 -5.41 5.67 11.13
CA LYS A 37 -6.26 6.75 10.64
C LYS A 37 -5.50 7.71 9.74
N LEU A 38 -4.33 8.18 10.15
CA LEU A 38 -3.47 9.04 9.32
C LEU A 38 -3.02 8.33 8.03
N TRP A 39 -2.90 7.01 8.06
CA TRP A 39 -2.51 6.19 6.90
C TRP A 39 -3.71 5.79 6.00
N GLN A 40 -4.94 6.10 6.43
CA GLN A 40 -6.17 5.70 5.73
C GLN A 40 -6.18 6.27 4.31
N GLY A 41 -6.22 5.38 3.31
CA GLY A 41 -6.23 5.78 1.89
C GLY A 41 -4.88 5.62 1.18
N LEU A 42 -3.75 5.54 1.89
CA LEU A 42 -2.44 5.25 1.28
C LEU A 42 -2.26 3.78 0.86
N GLY A 43 -3.12 2.89 1.38
CA GLY A 43 -3.02 1.45 1.17
C GLY A 43 -1.78 0.81 1.81
N TYR A 44 -1.67 -0.52 1.69
CA TYR A 44 -0.58 -1.32 2.29
C TYR A 44 -0.32 -1.00 3.77
N TYR A 45 -1.34 -1.09 4.62
CA TYR A 45 -1.31 -0.76 6.05
C TYR A 45 -0.24 -1.50 6.86
N ARG A 46 0.27 -2.64 6.35
CA ARG A 46 1.45 -3.29 6.93
C ARG A 46 2.66 -2.34 7.00
N ARG A 47 2.79 -1.39 6.07
CA ARG A 47 3.84 -0.35 6.12
C ARG A 47 3.70 0.52 7.37
N ALA A 48 2.49 0.99 7.69
CA ALA A 48 2.21 1.78 8.89
C ALA A 48 2.60 1.02 10.17
N ARG A 49 2.17 -0.25 10.28
CA ARG A 49 2.51 -1.07 11.46
C ARG A 49 4.00 -1.34 11.57
N ASN A 50 4.66 -1.62 10.45
CA ASN A 50 6.10 -1.87 10.45
C ASN A 50 6.89 -0.62 10.81
N ILE A 51 6.52 0.57 10.30
CA ILE A 51 7.23 1.80 10.66
C ILE A 51 7.08 2.13 12.15
N LYS A 52 5.91 1.84 12.76
CA LYS A 52 5.74 1.96 14.21
C LYS A 52 6.62 0.97 14.98
N LYS A 53 6.66 -0.30 14.57
CA LYS A 53 7.56 -1.29 15.19
C LYS A 53 9.03 -0.88 15.07
N ALA A 54 9.44 -0.32 13.94
CA ALA A 54 10.77 0.24 13.76
C ALA A 54 11.01 1.43 14.68
N ALA A 55 10.04 2.34 14.82
CA ALA A 55 10.13 3.48 15.72
C ALA A 55 10.32 3.06 17.18
N VAL A 56 9.57 2.05 17.66
CA VAL A 56 9.75 1.47 19.00
C VAL A 56 11.17 0.95 19.19
N LEU A 57 11.70 0.19 18.22
CA LEU A 57 13.07 -0.33 18.32
C LEU A 57 14.11 0.80 18.32
N ILE A 58 13.92 1.84 17.50
CA ILE A 58 14.79 3.02 17.43
C ILE A 58 14.74 3.79 18.75
N HIS A 59 13.55 3.95 19.35
CA HIS A 59 13.39 4.59 20.65
C HIS A 59 14.18 3.86 21.75
N GLU A 60 14.18 2.53 21.73
CA GLU A 60 14.89 1.71 22.72
C GLU A 60 16.41 1.63 22.48
N LYS A 61 16.85 1.54 21.22
CA LYS A 61 18.24 1.18 20.87
C LYS A 61 19.02 2.27 20.14
N GLY A 62 18.37 3.38 19.80
CA GLY A 62 18.91 4.44 18.96
C GLY A 62 18.76 4.16 17.46
N MET A 63 18.85 5.23 16.66
CA MET A 63 18.70 5.18 15.20
C MET A 63 19.95 4.58 14.54
N PRO A 64 19.84 3.44 13.82
CA PRO A 64 20.95 2.92 13.03
C PRO A 64 21.34 3.89 11.92
N LYS A 65 22.64 4.06 11.71
CA LYS A 65 23.19 4.99 10.70
C LYS A 65 23.86 4.29 9.52
N THR A 66 23.76 2.96 9.45
CA THR A 66 24.36 2.16 8.38
C THR A 66 23.30 1.35 7.65
N PHE A 67 23.54 1.04 6.37
CA PHE A 67 22.71 0.18 5.54
C PHE A 67 22.38 -1.13 6.25
N GLY A 68 23.41 -1.78 6.81
CA GLY A 68 23.27 -3.04 7.54
C GLY A 68 22.30 -2.91 8.72
N GLY A 69 22.51 -1.92 9.58
CA GLY A 69 21.64 -1.71 10.76
C GLY A 69 20.23 -1.25 10.39
N LEU A 70 20.08 -0.41 9.37
CA LEU A 70 18.77 0.04 8.89
C LEU A 70 17.95 -1.11 8.32
N LYS A 71 18.59 -2.05 7.61
CA LYS A 71 17.93 -3.23 7.02
C LYS A 71 17.38 -4.21 8.07
N GLU A 72 17.89 -4.17 9.30
CA GLU A 72 17.38 -4.99 10.41
C GLU A 72 16.04 -4.46 10.95
N LEU A 73 15.67 -3.22 10.63
CA LEU A 73 14.43 -2.62 11.11
C LEU A 73 13.18 -3.21 10.43
N PRO A 74 12.09 -3.41 11.19
CA PRO A 74 10.83 -3.89 10.64
C PRO A 74 10.32 -3.05 9.45
N GLY A 75 10.10 -3.71 8.30
CA GLY A 75 9.58 -3.07 7.09
C GLY A 75 10.57 -2.25 6.29
N ILE A 76 11.86 -2.25 6.67
CA ILE A 76 12.93 -1.66 5.88
C ILE A 76 13.60 -2.78 5.07
N GLY A 77 13.43 -2.74 3.75
CA GLY A 77 14.14 -3.62 2.81
C GLY A 77 15.34 -2.92 2.19
N ASP A 78 16.06 -3.62 1.30
CA ASP A 78 17.30 -3.14 0.66
C ASP A 78 17.18 -1.72 0.10
N TYR A 79 16.14 -1.44 -0.68
CA TYR A 79 15.89 -0.11 -1.24
C TYR A 79 15.79 0.98 -0.17
N THR A 80 14.98 0.75 0.88
CA THR A 80 14.73 1.77 1.91
C THR A 80 15.92 1.95 2.83
N ALA A 81 16.63 0.86 3.15
CA ALA A 81 17.88 0.93 3.91
C ALA A 81 18.93 1.75 3.14
N ALA A 82 19.13 1.46 1.85
CA ALA A 82 20.09 2.17 1.01
C ALA A 82 19.71 3.65 0.80
N ALA A 83 18.43 3.94 0.58
CA ALA A 83 17.94 5.30 0.46
C ALA A 83 18.18 6.12 1.74
N ILE A 84 17.84 5.58 2.92
CA ILE A 84 18.08 6.28 4.19
C ILE A 84 19.58 6.41 4.45
N ALA A 85 20.35 5.34 4.29
CA ALA A 85 21.80 5.35 4.54
C ALA A 85 22.54 6.38 3.68
N SER A 86 22.20 6.45 2.39
CA SER A 86 22.84 7.39 1.46
C SER A 86 22.37 8.83 1.62
N ILE A 87 21.07 9.07 1.85
CA ILE A 87 20.51 10.43 1.93
C ILE A 87 20.76 11.08 3.30
N ALA A 88 20.63 10.32 4.38
CA ALA A 88 20.70 10.86 5.74
C ALA A 88 22.07 10.68 6.40
N TYR A 89 22.89 9.73 5.91
CA TYR A 89 24.16 9.35 6.55
C TYR A 89 25.33 9.22 5.58
N ASP A 90 25.18 9.67 4.33
CA ASP A 90 26.22 9.68 3.30
C ASP A 90 26.92 8.34 3.06
N GLU A 91 26.28 7.22 3.38
CA GLU A 91 26.84 5.90 3.06
C GLU A 91 26.74 5.64 1.55
N PRO A 92 27.84 5.29 0.86
CA PRO A 92 27.85 5.10 -0.58
C PRO A 92 27.26 3.73 -0.96
N VAL A 93 25.94 3.63 -0.85
CA VAL A 93 25.15 2.46 -1.24
C VAL A 93 24.03 2.86 -2.20
N ALA A 94 23.94 2.15 -3.33
CA ALA A 94 22.94 2.44 -4.36
C ALA A 94 21.53 2.01 -3.93
N ALA A 95 20.57 2.93 -4.03
CA ALA A 95 19.17 2.70 -3.69
C ALA A 95 18.38 2.16 -4.90
N ILE A 96 18.30 0.84 -5.01
CA ILE A 96 17.74 0.19 -6.20
C ILE A 96 16.21 0.09 -6.14
N ASP A 97 15.54 0.94 -6.90
CA ASP A 97 14.11 0.87 -7.18
C ASP A 97 13.83 0.42 -8.64
N GLY A 98 12.55 0.43 -9.04
CA GLY A 98 12.17 0.10 -10.41
C GLY A 98 12.67 1.10 -11.46
N ASN A 99 13.03 2.32 -11.07
CA ASN A 99 13.59 3.33 -11.94
C ASN A 99 15.07 3.03 -12.22
N LEU A 100 15.86 2.83 -11.18
CA LEU A 100 17.27 2.52 -11.28
C LEU A 100 17.48 1.20 -12.04
N LEU A 101 16.67 0.17 -11.77
CA LEU A 101 16.74 -1.09 -12.54
C LEU A 101 16.55 -0.88 -14.05
N ARG A 102 15.62 0.01 -14.45
CA ARG A 102 15.39 0.34 -15.87
C ARG A 102 16.54 1.15 -16.46
N ILE A 103 16.99 2.18 -15.75
CA ILE A 103 18.09 3.04 -16.21
C ILE A 103 19.34 2.20 -16.45
N TYR A 104 19.76 1.40 -15.46
CA TYR A 104 20.94 0.56 -15.56
C TYR A 104 20.81 -0.56 -16.58
N SER A 105 19.61 -1.14 -16.72
CA SER A 105 19.37 -2.14 -17.77
C SER A 105 19.56 -1.54 -19.15
N ARG A 106 19.10 -0.29 -19.39
CA ARG A 106 19.32 0.40 -20.67
C ARG A 106 20.76 0.91 -20.82
N LEU A 107 21.33 1.51 -19.78
CA LEU A 107 22.67 2.10 -19.79
C LEU A 107 23.74 1.06 -20.15
N TYR A 108 23.64 -0.14 -19.56
CA TYR A 108 24.59 -1.24 -19.77
C TYR A 108 24.06 -2.36 -20.69
N CYS A 109 22.91 -2.15 -21.32
CA CYS A 109 22.24 -3.14 -22.17
C CYS A 109 22.13 -4.55 -21.51
N VAL A 110 21.66 -4.58 -20.26
CA VAL A 110 21.55 -5.80 -19.45
C VAL A 110 20.41 -6.68 -19.96
N ASP A 111 20.77 -7.87 -20.45
CA ASP A 111 19.86 -8.86 -21.03
C ASP A 111 19.14 -9.74 -20.00
N GLU A 112 19.64 -9.78 -18.77
CA GLU A 112 19.06 -10.54 -17.68
C GLU A 112 17.70 -9.99 -17.24
N VAL A 113 16.82 -10.89 -16.78
CA VAL A 113 15.49 -10.50 -16.29
C VAL A 113 15.64 -9.80 -14.94
N ILE A 114 15.34 -8.50 -14.89
CA ILE A 114 15.70 -7.60 -13.78
C ILE A 114 14.90 -7.84 -12.49
N ASP A 115 13.83 -8.63 -12.51
CA ASP A 115 13.07 -8.97 -11.32
C ASP A 115 13.54 -10.28 -10.66
N ARG A 116 14.45 -11.03 -11.30
CA ARG A 116 15.15 -12.20 -10.76
C ARG A 116 16.43 -11.80 -10.05
N SER A 117 16.91 -12.67 -9.16
CA SER A 117 18.09 -12.41 -8.33
C SER A 117 19.35 -12.09 -9.15
N GLU A 118 19.57 -12.80 -10.26
CA GLU A 118 20.71 -12.58 -11.16
C GLU A 118 20.74 -11.15 -11.72
N GLY A 119 19.65 -10.72 -12.38
CA GLY A 119 19.54 -9.37 -12.94
C GLY A 119 19.62 -8.28 -11.87
N LYS A 120 18.98 -8.50 -10.70
CA LYS A 120 19.08 -7.56 -9.57
C LYS A 120 20.51 -7.42 -9.05
N ASN A 121 21.21 -8.54 -8.87
CA ASN A 121 22.58 -8.54 -8.35
C ASN A 121 23.56 -7.89 -9.35
N LYS A 122 23.38 -8.13 -10.65
CA LYS A 122 24.20 -7.49 -11.69
C LYS A 122 24.02 -5.99 -11.71
N ILE A 123 22.77 -5.51 -11.73
CA ILE A 123 22.48 -4.07 -11.66
C ILE A 123 22.97 -3.48 -10.33
N PHE A 124 22.86 -4.22 -9.22
CA PHE A 124 23.38 -3.77 -7.94
C PHE A 124 24.89 -3.58 -7.95
N ALA A 125 25.64 -4.50 -8.54
CA ALA A 125 27.09 -4.35 -8.67
C ALA A 125 27.45 -3.09 -9.48
N LEU A 126 26.84 -2.91 -10.66
CA LEU A 126 27.07 -1.74 -11.53
C LEU A 126 26.73 -0.43 -10.80
N ALA A 127 25.58 -0.37 -10.14
CA ALA A 127 25.14 0.85 -9.48
C ALA A 127 26.01 1.25 -8.28
N ASN A 128 26.56 0.28 -7.56
CA ASN A 128 27.50 0.57 -6.46
C ASN A 128 28.92 0.84 -6.96
N GLU A 129 29.26 0.47 -8.20
CA GLU A 129 30.50 0.87 -8.86
C GLU A 129 30.46 2.36 -9.25
N ASP A 130 29.34 2.83 -9.81
CA ASP A 130 29.20 4.21 -10.30
C ASP A 130 28.78 5.23 -9.24
N ILE A 131 28.32 4.78 -8.07
CA ILE A 131 27.78 5.70 -7.06
C ILE A 131 28.82 6.76 -6.66
N SER A 132 28.36 8.01 -6.55
CA SER A 132 29.22 9.08 -6.01
C SER A 132 29.57 8.79 -4.55
N ARG A 133 30.87 8.67 -4.27
CA ARG A 133 31.37 8.52 -2.89
C ARG A 133 31.29 9.81 -2.07
N GLU A 134 31.20 10.96 -2.74
CA GLU A 134 31.10 12.27 -2.09
C GLU A 134 29.65 12.70 -1.87
N ARG A 135 28.75 12.33 -2.77
CA ARG A 135 27.33 12.74 -2.75
C ARG A 135 26.39 11.56 -3.08
N PRO A 136 26.41 10.46 -2.30
CA PRO A 136 25.64 9.26 -2.62
C PRO A 136 24.13 9.49 -2.54
N GLY A 137 23.66 10.32 -1.61
CA GLY A 137 22.26 10.72 -1.51
C GLY A 137 21.77 11.44 -2.77
N ASP A 138 22.52 12.44 -3.23
CA ASP A 138 22.18 13.18 -4.45
C ASP A 138 22.24 12.30 -5.71
N PHE A 139 23.21 11.38 -5.78
CA PHE A 139 23.27 10.39 -6.86
C PHE A 139 21.98 9.55 -6.89
N ASN A 140 21.59 8.98 -5.75
CA ASN A 140 20.38 8.16 -5.68
C ASN A 140 19.12 8.98 -6.03
N GLN A 141 19.00 10.21 -5.55
CA GLN A 141 17.88 11.09 -5.87
C GLN A 141 17.85 11.47 -7.36
N ALA A 142 19.02 11.78 -7.95
CA ALA A 142 19.14 12.08 -9.38
C ALA A 142 18.73 10.89 -10.25
N MET A 143 19.07 9.66 -9.86
CA MET A 143 18.65 8.44 -10.56
C MET A 143 17.14 8.22 -10.48
N MET A 144 16.52 8.50 -9.32
CA MET A 144 15.05 8.45 -9.18
C MET A 144 14.37 9.48 -10.09
N ASP A 145 14.86 10.72 -10.11
CA ASP A 145 14.33 11.81 -10.94
C ASP A 145 14.51 11.53 -12.44
N LEU A 146 15.69 11.03 -12.83
CA LEU A 146 16.01 10.64 -14.20
C LEU A 146 15.04 9.58 -14.71
N GLY A 147 14.79 8.54 -13.92
CA GLY A 147 13.86 7.47 -14.31
C GLY A 147 12.41 7.94 -14.33
N ASN A 148 12.03 8.86 -13.45
CA ASN A 148 10.66 9.36 -13.40
C ASN A 148 10.34 10.32 -14.57
N LYS A 149 11.28 11.18 -14.98
CA LYS A 149 11.01 12.28 -15.93
C LYS A 149 11.58 12.07 -17.33
N ILE A 150 12.64 11.29 -17.50
CA ILE A 150 13.38 11.21 -18.77
C ILE A 150 13.45 9.76 -19.26
N CYS A 151 14.07 8.88 -18.49
CA CYS A 151 14.16 7.46 -18.82
C CYS A 151 12.90 6.75 -18.32
N THR A 152 11.74 7.10 -18.87
CA THR A 152 10.42 6.54 -18.54
C THR A 152 10.24 5.13 -19.12
N PRO A 153 9.31 4.31 -18.60
CA PRO A 153 9.04 2.98 -19.16
C PRO A 153 8.68 3.05 -20.65
N ASP A 154 7.72 3.93 -20.97
CA ASP A 154 7.22 4.19 -22.31
C ASP A 154 7.66 5.59 -22.76
N ASP A 155 7.93 5.77 -24.05
CA ASP A 155 8.33 7.03 -24.70
C ASP A 155 9.46 7.82 -23.98
N PRO A 156 10.64 7.20 -23.73
CA PRO A 156 11.73 7.87 -23.04
C PRO A 156 12.31 9.05 -23.83
N LEU A 157 12.62 10.14 -23.11
CA LEU A 157 13.16 11.38 -23.68
C LEU A 157 14.67 11.28 -23.92
N CYS A 158 15.12 10.30 -24.70
CA CYS A 158 16.54 9.97 -24.90
C CYS A 158 17.39 11.14 -25.41
N LEU A 159 16.81 12.05 -26.21
CA LEU A 159 17.51 13.26 -26.70
C LEU A 159 17.84 14.26 -25.58
N LEU A 160 17.08 14.24 -24.49
CA LEU A 160 17.28 15.11 -23.31
C LEU A 160 18.03 14.39 -22.18
N CYS A 161 18.39 13.13 -22.38
CA CYS A 161 19.02 12.32 -21.33
C CYS A 161 20.48 12.74 -21.13
N PRO A 162 20.91 13.06 -19.89
CA PRO A 162 22.30 13.40 -19.62
C PRO A 162 23.27 12.22 -19.80
N LEU A 163 22.75 10.98 -19.78
CA LEU A 163 23.52 9.75 -19.98
C LEU A 163 23.44 9.21 -21.42
N ARG A 164 22.94 10.03 -22.36
CA ARG A 164 22.67 9.61 -23.74
C ARG A 164 23.90 9.03 -24.43
N GLU A 165 25.05 9.69 -24.30
CA GLU A 165 26.30 9.32 -24.98
C GLU A 165 26.87 8.00 -24.46
N ASP A 166 26.53 7.59 -23.24
CA ASP A 166 27.01 6.35 -22.62
C ASP A 166 26.00 5.21 -22.72
N CYS A 167 24.74 5.49 -23.08
CA CYS A 167 23.67 4.50 -23.10
C CYS A 167 23.85 3.44 -24.20
N ALA A 168 24.24 2.21 -23.80
CA ALA A 168 24.42 1.09 -24.71
C ALA A 168 23.13 0.69 -25.43
N ALA A 169 22.00 0.62 -24.72
CA ALA A 169 20.71 0.28 -25.36
C ALA A 169 20.28 1.32 -26.39
N LEU A 170 20.65 2.60 -26.24
CA LEU A 170 20.38 3.61 -27.27
C LEU A 170 21.23 3.37 -28.52
N LYS A 171 22.52 3.08 -28.35
CA LYS A 171 23.45 2.77 -29.45
C LYS A 171 23.03 1.51 -30.22
N GLU A 172 22.47 0.54 -29.52
CA GLU A 172 22.02 -0.74 -30.08
C GLU A 172 20.53 -0.75 -30.54
N GLY A 173 19.78 0.32 -30.28
CA GLY A 173 18.35 0.40 -30.65
C GLY A 173 17.43 -0.49 -29.80
N ARG A 174 17.80 -0.79 -28.54
CA ARG A 174 17.11 -1.72 -27.63
C ARG A 174 16.38 -1.05 -26.46
N VAL A 175 16.22 0.27 -26.49
CA VAL A 175 15.61 1.05 -25.39
C VAL A 175 14.19 0.57 -25.05
N GLU A 176 13.37 0.29 -26.06
CA GLU A 176 11.98 -0.19 -25.89
C GLU A 176 11.90 -1.67 -25.45
N GLU A 177 12.95 -2.46 -25.70
CA GLU A 177 13.01 -3.87 -25.28
C GLU A 177 13.33 -4.00 -23.78
N LEU A 178 14.08 -3.03 -23.24
CA LEU A 178 14.65 -3.10 -21.90
C LEU A 178 13.90 -2.21 -20.91
N PRO A 179 13.71 -2.68 -19.66
CA PRO A 179 14.26 -3.91 -19.09
C PRO A 179 13.36 -5.14 -19.30
N LYS A 180 13.95 -6.33 -19.40
CA LYS A 180 13.21 -7.60 -19.39
C LYS A 180 12.66 -7.89 -17.99
N LYS A 181 11.36 -8.16 -17.89
CA LYS A 181 10.66 -8.50 -16.64
C LYS A 181 9.93 -9.83 -16.76
N THR A 182 9.73 -10.51 -15.64
CA THR A 182 8.91 -11.73 -15.61
C THR A 182 7.44 -11.36 -15.94
N PRO A 183 6.73 -12.17 -16.74
CA PRO A 183 5.31 -11.94 -17.01
C PRO A 183 4.49 -11.83 -15.72
N LYS A 184 3.58 -10.85 -15.67
CA LYS A 184 2.69 -10.67 -14.51
C LYS A 184 1.81 -11.90 -14.34
N LYS A 185 1.73 -12.43 -13.11
CA LYS A 185 0.76 -13.49 -12.77
C LYS A 185 -0.66 -12.95 -12.94
N LYS A 186 -1.57 -13.80 -13.43
CA LYS A 186 -3.01 -13.48 -13.46
C LYS A 186 -3.49 -13.28 -12.02
N GLN A 187 -4.21 -12.17 -11.79
CA GLN A 187 -4.79 -11.86 -10.49
C GLN A 187 -5.92 -12.85 -10.19
N GLU A 188 -5.94 -13.36 -8.96
CA GLU A 188 -7.02 -14.22 -8.48
C GLU A 188 -8.29 -13.39 -8.27
N ARG A 189 -9.43 -13.88 -8.78
CA ARG A 189 -10.73 -13.22 -8.63
C ARG A 189 -11.53 -13.91 -7.54
N LEU A 190 -11.90 -13.17 -6.52
CA LEU A 190 -12.71 -13.63 -5.40
C LEU A 190 -14.04 -12.89 -5.39
N ASN A 191 -15.11 -13.60 -5.03
CA ASN A 191 -16.43 -13.00 -4.89
C ASN A 191 -16.77 -12.91 -3.40
N TYR A 192 -17.36 -11.79 -3.00
CA TYR A 192 -17.82 -11.54 -1.65
C TYR A 192 -19.20 -10.89 -1.66
N THR A 193 -19.93 -11.07 -0.55
CA THR A 193 -21.15 -10.36 -0.23
C THR A 193 -20.89 -9.51 1.01
N LEU A 194 -20.99 -8.20 0.87
CA LEU A 194 -20.84 -7.22 1.94
C LEU A 194 -22.21 -6.89 2.51
N LEU A 195 -22.35 -6.96 3.84
CA LEU A 195 -23.60 -6.68 4.53
C LEU A 195 -23.57 -5.29 5.16
N LEU A 196 -24.56 -4.46 4.83
CA LEU A 196 -24.85 -3.20 5.52
C LEU A 196 -26.02 -3.46 6.46
N LEU A 197 -25.71 -3.75 7.72
CA LEU A 197 -26.71 -4.00 8.75
C LEU A 197 -27.03 -2.69 9.46
N ASP A 198 -28.26 -2.23 9.34
CA ASP A 198 -28.74 -0.95 9.88
C ASP A 198 -29.73 -1.22 11.02
N LEU A 199 -29.36 -0.74 12.21
CA LEU A 199 -30.21 -0.70 13.39
C LEU A 199 -30.33 0.75 13.83
N GLU A 200 -31.48 1.37 13.57
CA GLU A 200 -31.77 2.76 13.94
C GLU A 200 -30.67 3.75 13.52
N ASP A 201 -30.23 3.69 12.26
CA ASP A 201 -29.16 4.54 11.70
C ASP A 201 -27.76 4.29 12.29
N SER A 202 -27.59 3.15 12.97
CA SER A 202 -26.31 2.63 13.41
C SER A 202 -25.94 1.39 12.60
N PHE A 203 -24.70 1.34 12.13
CA PHE A 203 -24.20 0.28 11.27
C PHE A 203 -23.25 -0.64 12.03
N LEU A 204 -23.40 -1.95 11.81
CA LEU A 204 -22.46 -2.93 12.37
C LEU A 204 -21.13 -2.86 11.60
N VAL A 205 -20.05 -2.58 12.32
CA VAL A 205 -18.68 -2.65 11.82
C VAL A 205 -17.86 -3.66 12.60
N GLU A 206 -16.93 -4.33 11.91
CA GLU A 206 -16.05 -5.36 12.47
C GLU A 206 -14.59 -4.99 12.22
N LYS A 207 -13.75 -5.19 13.25
CA LYS A 207 -12.30 -5.07 13.10
C LYS A 207 -11.76 -6.37 12.52
N ARG A 208 -11.11 -6.31 11.36
CA ARG A 208 -10.60 -7.51 10.68
C ARG A 208 -9.46 -8.15 11.47
N ASP A 209 -9.65 -9.37 11.92
CA ASP A 209 -8.70 -10.09 12.79
C ASP A 209 -7.60 -10.84 12.02
N ARG A 210 -7.79 -11.14 10.73
CA ARG A 210 -6.83 -11.90 9.92
C ARG A 210 -6.82 -11.53 8.44
N GLY A 211 -5.72 -11.91 7.77
CA GLY A 211 -5.59 -11.81 6.31
C GLY A 211 -5.48 -10.38 5.78
N LEU A 212 -6.04 -10.16 4.59
CA LEU A 212 -6.01 -8.86 3.91
C LEU A 212 -6.79 -7.81 4.72
N LEU A 213 -6.25 -6.59 4.78
CA LEU A 213 -6.81 -5.48 5.57
C LEU A 213 -6.91 -5.77 7.08
N HIS A 214 -6.07 -6.67 7.63
CA HIS A 214 -5.98 -6.93 9.07
C HIS A 214 -5.90 -5.63 9.89
N GLY A 215 -6.60 -5.59 11.02
CA GLY A 215 -6.74 -4.50 11.99
C GLY A 215 -7.47 -3.25 11.47
N MET A 216 -7.99 -3.28 10.24
CA MET A 216 -8.85 -2.23 9.71
C MET A 216 -10.31 -2.50 10.07
N TRP A 217 -11.09 -1.44 10.21
CA TRP A 217 -12.55 -1.55 10.34
C TRP A 217 -13.19 -1.79 8.97
N GLY A 218 -14.30 -2.49 8.95
CA GLY A 218 -15.09 -2.72 7.75
C GLY A 218 -16.47 -3.28 8.11
N PHE A 219 -17.25 -3.57 7.10
CA PHE A 219 -18.56 -4.18 7.26
C PHE A 219 -18.46 -5.71 7.20
N PRO A 220 -19.43 -6.45 7.77
CA PRO A 220 -19.45 -7.91 7.66
C PRO A 220 -19.34 -8.34 6.18
N LEU A 221 -18.39 -9.24 5.92
CA LEU A 221 -18.01 -9.65 4.57
C LEU A 221 -18.00 -11.17 4.45
N LEU A 222 -18.95 -11.69 3.70
CA LEU A 222 -19.15 -13.13 3.48
C LEU A 222 -18.54 -13.58 2.15
N GLU A 223 -17.95 -14.77 2.14
CA GLU A 223 -17.41 -15.36 0.91
C GLU A 223 -18.53 -15.82 -0.03
N GLY A 224 -18.34 -15.57 -1.32
CA GLY A 224 -19.30 -15.94 -2.38
C GLY A 224 -20.27 -14.82 -2.75
N ARG A 225 -21.12 -15.11 -3.73
CA ARG A 225 -22.24 -14.26 -4.15
C ARG A 225 -23.51 -14.85 -3.54
N LEU A 226 -23.89 -14.34 -2.38
CA LEU A 226 -25.10 -14.77 -1.69
C LEU A 226 -26.29 -14.02 -2.26
N LYS A 227 -27.42 -14.71 -2.36
CA LYS A 227 -28.68 -14.05 -2.70
C LYS A 227 -29.29 -13.42 -1.44
N VAL A 228 -30.28 -12.56 -1.64
CA VAL A 228 -31.04 -11.91 -0.55
C VAL A 228 -31.61 -12.95 0.41
N GLU A 229 -32.12 -14.06 -0.11
CA GLU A 229 -32.73 -15.13 0.70
C GLU A 229 -31.68 -15.86 1.55
N ASP A 230 -30.47 -16.07 1.01
CA ASP A 230 -29.35 -16.69 1.74
C ASP A 230 -28.89 -15.79 2.89
N VAL A 231 -28.83 -14.47 2.65
CA VAL A 231 -28.49 -13.49 3.68
C VAL A 231 -29.57 -13.41 4.75
N GLN A 232 -30.85 -13.38 4.38
CA GLN A 232 -31.94 -13.35 5.35
C GLN A 232 -31.89 -14.58 6.28
N LYS A 233 -31.60 -15.76 5.73
CA LYS A 233 -31.38 -16.98 6.51
C LYS A 233 -30.16 -16.85 7.43
N TYR A 234 -29.03 -16.39 6.89
CA TYR A 234 -27.78 -16.16 7.65
C TYR A 234 -27.98 -15.21 8.86
N LEU A 235 -28.78 -14.16 8.67
CA LEU A 235 -29.12 -13.18 9.71
C LEU A 235 -30.02 -13.80 10.78
N THR A 236 -31.06 -14.52 10.37
CA THR A 236 -32.00 -15.18 11.29
C THR A 236 -31.28 -16.24 12.15
N GLU A 237 -30.35 -17.00 11.58
CA GLU A 237 -29.51 -17.97 12.31
C GLU A 237 -28.57 -17.33 13.35
N ARG A 238 -28.43 -16.01 13.32
CA ARG A 238 -27.60 -15.21 14.25
C ARG A 238 -28.42 -14.29 15.13
N ASP A 239 -29.72 -14.57 15.26
CA ASP A 239 -30.64 -13.84 16.12
C ASP A 239 -30.81 -12.34 15.74
N PHE A 240 -30.56 -12.00 14.47
CA PHE A 240 -30.97 -10.72 13.88
C PHE A 240 -32.40 -10.83 13.34
N ILE A 241 -33.20 -9.79 13.54
CA ILE A 241 -34.56 -9.69 12.96
C ILE A 241 -34.57 -8.63 11.87
N PRO A 242 -34.39 -9.01 10.59
CA PRO A 242 -34.46 -8.06 9.49
C PRO A 242 -35.91 -7.70 9.13
N SER A 243 -36.20 -6.41 9.07
CA SER A 243 -37.46 -5.85 8.55
C SER A 243 -37.47 -5.82 7.02
N SER A 244 -36.29 -5.62 6.42
CA SER A 244 -36.07 -5.68 4.98
C SER A 244 -34.64 -6.14 4.67
N VAL A 245 -34.47 -6.83 3.54
CA VAL A 245 -33.16 -7.23 3.01
C VAL A 245 -33.17 -6.96 1.50
N GLU A 246 -32.23 -6.16 1.01
CA GLU A 246 -32.21 -5.66 -0.36
C GLU A 246 -30.80 -5.68 -0.94
N HIS A 247 -30.68 -6.07 -2.21
CA HIS A 247 -29.43 -5.89 -2.95
C HIS A 247 -29.32 -4.42 -3.38
N LYS A 248 -28.23 -3.76 -2.98
CA LYS A 248 -27.99 -2.32 -3.27
C LYS A 248 -26.94 -2.10 -4.35
N GLY A 249 -26.52 -3.16 -5.05
CA GLY A 249 -25.58 -3.07 -6.17
C GLY A 249 -24.32 -3.89 -5.97
N ASN A 250 -23.36 -3.68 -6.86
CA ASN A 250 -22.08 -4.38 -6.81
C ASN A 250 -20.95 -3.46 -7.26
N TYR A 251 -19.74 -3.80 -6.83
CA TYR A 251 -18.53 -3.10 -7.26
C TYR A 251 -17.35 -4.06 -7.30
N ARG A 252 -16.26 -3.58 -7.92
CA ARG A 252 -15.01 -4.31 -8.01
C ARG A 252 -13.90 -3.51 -7.36
N HIS A 253 -13.19 -4.13 -6.43
CA HIS A 253 -11.99 -3.57 -5.82
C HIS A 253 -10.74 -4.33 -6.26
N ILE A 254 -9.72 -3.60 -6.72
CA ILE A 254 -8.50 -4.18 -7.30
C ILE A 254 -7.33 -4.01 -6.32
N PHE A 255 -6.79 -5.13 -5.84
CA PHE A 255 -5.50 -5.19 -5.17
C PHE A 255 -4.41 -5.61 -6.18
N SER A 256 -3.13 -5.49 -5.83
CA SER A 256 -2.04 -5.90 -6.73
C SER A 256 -2.10 -7.37 -7.14
N HIS A 257 -2.52 -8.26 -6.24
CA HIS A 257 -2.49 -9.71 -6.45
C HIS A 257 -3.88 -10.34 -6.60
N ARG A 258 -4.95 -9.60 -6.31
CA ARG A 258 -6.33 -10.10 -6.21
C ARG A 258 -7.35 -9.06 -6.66
N ILE A 259 -8.48 -9.52 -7.12
CA ILE A 259 -9.65 -8.70 -7.43
C ILE A 259 -10.80 -9.21 -6.57
N TRP A 260 -11.40 -8.32 -5.79
CA TRP A 260 -12.67 -8.59 -5.10
C TRP A 260 -13.82 -8.09 -5.97
N ASN A 261 -14.75 -8.97 -6.29
CA ASN A 261 -16.08 -8.59 -6.79
C ASN A 261 -17.04 -8.67 -5.61
N ILE A 262 -17.68 -7.55 -5.28
CA ILE A 262 -18.45 -7.40 -4.06
C ILE A 262 -19.89 -7.07 -4.43
N ASP A 263 -20.82 -7.90 -3.98
CA ASP A 263 -22.24 -7.60 -3.94
C ASP A 263 -22.57 -6.94 -2.60
N ILE A 264 -23.33 -5.84 -2.62
CA ILE A 264 -23.75 -5.11 -1.41
C ILE A 264 -25.20 -5.52 -1.12
N ILE A 265 -25.42 -6.05 0.08
CA ILE A 265 -26.76 -6.32 0.60
C ILE A 265 -26.97 -5.45 1.83
N TYR A 266 -28.02 -4.63 1.78
CA TYR A 266 -28.50 -3.83 2.90
C TYR A 266 -29.60 -4.59 3.63
N ALA A 267 -29.53 -4.62 4.96
CA ALA A 267 -30.58 -5.18 5.79
C ALA A 267 -30.92 -4.20 6.91
N LYS A 268 -32.18 -3.75 6.92
CA LYS A 268 -32.74 -2.97 8.03
C LYS A 268 -33.23 -3.92 9.10
N LEU A 269 -32.90 -3.64 10.35
CA LEU A 269 -33.18 -4.50 11.49
C LEU A 269 -34.18 -3.83 12.44
N ASP A 270 -35.19 -4.59 12.90
CA ASP A 270 -36.14 -4.13 13.90
C ASP A 270 -35.63 -4.36 15.33
N ALA A 271 -34.85 -5.41 15.53
CA ALA A 271 -34.30 -5.78 16.82
C ALA A 271 -33.07 -6.68 16.66
N LEU A 272 -32.23 -6.68 17.70
CA LEU A 272 -31.10 -7.58 17.88
C LEU A 272 -31.30 -8.35 19.18
N PHE A 273 -31.26 -9.69 19.13
CA PHE A 273 -31.27 -10.54 20.34
C PHE A 273 -29.87 -11.04 20.74
N ALA A 274 -28.82 -10.57 20.05
CA ALA A 274 -27.50 -11.15 20.11
C ALA A 274 -26.74 -10.87 21.43
N LYS A 275 -26.04 -11.92 21.90
CA LYS A 275 -24.89 -11.85 22.82
C LYS A 275 -23.78 -11.00 22.22
N GLU A 276 -22.86 -10.49 23.06
CA GLU A 276 -21.63 -9.80 22.69
C GLU A 276 -21.00 -10.39 21.42
N ASN A 277 -21.27 -9.77 20.27
CA ASN A 277 -20.57 -10.06 19.02
C ASN A 277 -19.33 -9.17 18.97
N SER A 278 -18.28 -9.63 18.30
CA SER A 278 -17.01 -8.90 18.13
C SER A 278 -17.10 -7.63 17.26
N GLY A 279 -18.31 -7.22 16.87
CA GLY A 279 -18.59 -6.02 16.08
C GLY A 279 -19.07 -4.86 16.95
N LEU A 280 -18.91 -3.65 16.43
CA LEU A 280 -19.33 -2.40 17.07
C LEU A 280 -20.47 -1.79 16.25
N TRP A 281 -21.52 -1.32 16.91
CA TRP A 281 -22.55 -0.50 16.27
C TRP A 281 -22.07 0.96 16.27
N VAL A 282 -22.02 1.55 15.09
CA VAL A 282 -21.52 2.91 14.88
C VAL A 282 -22.57 3.73 14.17
N GLU A 283 -22.98 4.83 14.79
CA GLU A 283 -23.88 5.83 14.21
C GLU A 283 -23.34 6.31 12.85
N ARG A 284 -24.21 6.50 11.86
CA ARG A 284 -23.84 6.89 10.49
C ARG A 284 -22.78 7.98 10.44
N HIS A 285 -22.98 9.07 11.17
CA HIS A 285 -22.08 10.24 11.17
C HIS A 285 -20.72 9.99 11.83
N LYS A 286 -20.56 8.92 12.62
CA LYS A 286 -19.30 8.53 13.27
C LYS A 286 -18.51 7.50 12.48
N LEU A 287 -19.06 6.93 11.41
CA LEU A 287 -18.35 5.95 10.57
C LEU A 287 -17.06 6.54 9.99
N GLU A 288 -17.05 7.84 9.71
CA GLU A 288 -15.88 8.56 9.25
C GLU A 288 -14.76 8.60 10.29
N ASP A 289 -15.01 8.40 11.57
CA ASP A 289 -13.96 8.39 12.60
C ASP A 289 -13.13 7.09 12.55
N TYR A 290 -13.71 6.03 12.00
CA TYR A 290 -13.07 4.71 11.94
C TYR A 290 -12.14 4.59 10.73
N ALA A 291 -11.05 3.84 10.89
CA ALA A 291 -10.13 3.52 9.81
C ALA A 291 -10.75 2.49 8.85
N ILE A 292 -11.67 2.94 7.99
CA ILE A 292 -12.33 2.12 6.96
C ILE A 292 -11.52 2.22 5.65
N PRO A 293 -10.96 1.11 5.13
CA PRO A 293 -10.13 1.12 3.93
C PRO A 293 -10.95 1.45 2.68
N SER A 294 -10.28 1.96 1.64
CA SER A 294 -10.89 2.28 0.34
C SER A 294 -11.63 1.11 -0.32
N ALA A 295 -11.32 -0.13 0.09
CA ALA A 295 -12.06 -1.32 -0.30
C ALA A 295 -13.55 -1.26 0.07
N PHE A 296 -13.93 -0.54 1.13
CA PHE A 296 -15.30 -0.42 1.59
C PHE A 296 -15.90 0.98 1.34
N ARG A 297 -15.20 1.86 0.63
CA ARG A 297 -15.70 3.21 0.32
C ARG A 297 -17.03 3.19 -0.48
N PRO A 298 -17.23 2.31 -1.49
CA PRO A 298 -18.52 2.21 -2.16
C PRO A 298 -19.67 1.81 -1.24
N ALA A 299 -19.38 1.09 -0.14
CA ALA A 299 -20.39 0.78 0.87
C ALA A 299 -20.78 2.02 1.68
N LEU A 300 -19.84 2.91 2.01
CA LEU A 300 -20.15 4.19 2.63
C LEU A 300 -21.00 5.08 1.72
N GLU A 301 -20.69 5.13 0.43
CA GLU A 301 -21.48 5.87 -0.56
C GLU A 301 -22.93 5.35 -0.66
N VAL A 302 -23.13 4.03 -0.49
CA VAL A 302 -24.48 3.45 -0.39
C VAL A 302 -25.18 3.90 0.88
N ILE A 303 -24.51 3.90 2.03
CA ILE A 303 -25.05 4.36 3.31
C ILE A 303 -25.48 5.83 3.24
N ASP A 304 -24.62 6.69 2.69
CA ASP A 304 -24.88 8.13 2.56
C ASP A 304 -26.09 8.42 1.66
N GLY A 305 -26.37 7.53 0.70
CA GLY A 305 -27.52 7.60 -0.19
C GLY A 305 -28.79 6.90 0.33
N LEU A 306 -28.81 6.42 1.58
CA LEU A 306 -30.04 5.88 2.20
C LEU A 306 -30.91 7.03 2.72
N ASP A 307 -32.14 7.08 2.21
CA ASP A 307 -33.22 7.99 2.64
C ASP A 307 -33.75 7.67 4.05
#